data_AF-A0A6I7LUD8-F1
#
_entry.id   AF-A0A6I7LUD8-F1
#
_cell.length_a   1.000
_cell.length_b   1.000
_cell.length_c   1.000
_cell.angle_alpha   90.00
_cell.angle_beta   90.00
_cell.angle_gamma   90.00
#
_symmetry.space_group_name_H-M   'P 1'
#
loop_
_entity.id
_entity.type
_entity.pdbx_description
1 polymer ?
#
loop_
_entity_poly.entity_id
_entity_poly.type
_entity_poly.pdbx_seq_one_letter_code
_entity_poly.pdbx_strand_id
1 'polypeptide(L)'
;MKIKYFSLVMIVLVVLSGCAGEKKTGGAASASSDETDKAAIRKTLTEAFMRLHEGDKTVIYDNEFAYYKMDKSLSDFLEMNAVRKMSADSVPGLEIDSISLFGDSAVAHIRVKIESVDGSLKEKPANLKLYRDLGKWIRPFFSNWTQEQEYLQAKRAYDSATGGQ
;
A
#
# COMPACT_ATOMS: atom_id res chain seq x y z
N MET A 1 67.58 2.98 -17.02
CA MET A 1 66.88 1.76 -17.48
C MET A 1 67.66 0.54 -17.03
N LYS A 2 67.15 -0.21 -16.04
CA LYS A 2 67.69 -1.51 -15.62
C LYS A 2 66.50 -2.41 -15.30
N ILE A 3 66.27 -3.37 -16.19
CA ILE A 3 65.34 -4.49 -15.99
C ILE A 3 66.15 -5.61 -15.34
N LYS A 4 65.65 -6.14 -14.22
CA LYS A 4 66.05 -7.44 -13.69
C LYS A 4 64.79 -8.24 -13.39
N TYR A 5 64.54 -9.23 -14.23
CA TYR A 5 63.60 -10.32 -13.99
C TYR A 5 64.11 -11.15 -12.82
N PHE A 6 63.27 -11.39 -11.80
CA PHE A 6 63.46 -12.50 -10.88
C PHE A 6 62.20 -13.35 -10.92
N SER A 7 62.35 -14.45 -11.64
CA SER A 7 61.37 -15.51 -11.82
C SER A 7 61.30 -16.39 -10.58
N LEU A 8 60.14 -17.05 -10.43
CA LEU A 8 59.94 -18.35 -9.81
C LEU A 8 59.89 -18.41 -8.27
N VAL A 9 58.71 -18.74 -7.71
CA VAL A 9 58.33 -20.11 -7.27
C VAL A 9 56.96 -20.05 -6.57
N MET A 10 55.98 -20.70 -7.21
CA MET A 10 54.95 -21.59 -6.67
C MET A 10 54.67 -21.57 -5.14
N ILE A 11 53.41 -21.34 -4.75
CA ILE A 11 52.63 -22.24 -3.89
C ILE A 11 51.14 -21.93 -4.11
N VAL A 12 50.48 -22.91 -4.71
CA VAL A 12 49.03 -23.10 -4.66
C VAL A 12 48.72 -23.63 -3.27
N LEU A 13 47.97 -22.87 -2.47
CA LEU A 13 47.37 -23.37 -1.23
C LEU A 13 45.85 -23.26 -1.36
N VAL A 14 45.29 -24.28 -2.02
CA VAL A 14 43.90 -24.69 -1.80
C VAL A 14 43.89 -25.47 -0.48
N VAL A 15 43.29 -24.90 0.56
CA VAL A 15 42.73 -25.68 1.67
C VAL A 15 41.33 -25.14 1.94
N LEU A 16 40.36 -25.94 1.49
CA LEU A 16 39.00 -26.00 1.98
C LEU A 16 39.00 -26.24 3.49
N SER A 17 38.25 -25.45 4.26
CA SER A 17 37.50 -25.88 5.46
C SER A 17 36.77 -24.67 6.07
N GLY A 18 35.44 -24.73 6.16
CA GLY A 18 34.69 -23.78 6.99
C GLY A 18 33.26 -23.49 6.53
N CYS A 19 32.42 -24.50 6.39
CA CYS A 19 30.97 -24.32 6.36
C CYS A 19 30.51 -23.99 7.79
N ALA A 20 30.28 -22.72 8.12
CA ALA A 20 29.52 -22.29 9.29
C ALA A 20 29.20 -20.79 9.21
N GLY A 21 27.94 -20.47 8.88
CA GLY A 21 27.38 -19.15 9.06
C GLY A 21 27.15 -18.36 7.78
N GLU A 22 26.23 -18.82 6.94
CA GLU A 22 25.46 -17.91 6.09
C GLU A 22 24.77 -16.86 6.98
N LYS A 23 25.42 -15.72 7.21
CA LYS A 23 24.71 -14.51 7.57
C LYS A 23 23.92 -14.11 6.33
N LYS A 24 22.62 -14.39 6.36
CA LYS A 24 21.61 -13.87 5.43
C LYS A 24 21.76 -12.34 5.31
N THR A 25 22.52 -11.89 4.33
CA THR A 25 22.50 -10.51 3.86
C THR A 25 21.27 -10.33 2.98
N GLY A 26 20.08 -10.38 3.60
CA GLY A 26 18.78 -10.35 2.93
C GLY A 26 17.85 -9.26 3.44
N GLY A 27 18.38 -8.13 3.93
CA GLY A 27 17.58 -7.12 4.65
C GLY A 27 17.49 -5.73 4.01
N ALA A 28 18.39 -5.36 3.09
CA ALA A 28 18.49 -3.96 2.65
C ALA A 28 17.43 -3.56 1.61
N ALA A 29 17.16 -4.42 0.62
CA ALA A 29 16.17 -4.11 -0.42
C ALA A 29 14.73 -4.12 0.14
N SER A 30 14.37 -5.13 0.95
CA SER A 30 13.04 -5.24 1.56
C SER A 30 12.75 -4.12 2.57
N ALA A 31 13.74 -3.69 3.36
CA ALA A 31 13.53 -2.60 4.31
C ALA A 31 13.28 -1.25 3.60
N SER A 32 13.95 -1.00 2.46
CA SER A 32 13.74 0.23 1.67
C SER A 32 12.38 0.28 0.98
N SER A 33 11.88 -0.87 0.49
CA SER A 33 10.54 -0.95 -0.10
C SER A 33 9.45 -0.76 0.96
N ASP A 34 9.61 -1.38 2.13
CA ASP A 34 8.62 -1.31 3.20
C ASP A 34 8.43 0.13 3.70
N GLU A 35 9.52 0.89 3.88
CA GLU A 35 9.38 2.29 4.29
C GLU A 35 8.79 3.18 3.19
N THR A 36 9.10 2.89 1.93
CA THR A 36 8.48 3.57 0.78
C THR A 36 6.97 3.30 0.74
N ASP A 37 6.56 2.05 0.95
CA ASP A 37 5.16 1.65 0.96
C ASP A 37 4.41 2.23 2.15
N LYS A 38 5.00 2.21 3.36
CA LYS A 38 4.41 2.87 4.53
C LYS A 38 4.26 4.38 4.29
N ALA A 39 5.24 5.03 3.66
CA ALA A 39 5.13 6.45 3.31
C ALA A 39 4.01 6.70 2.28
N ALA A 40 3.89 5.85 1.26
CA ALA A 40 2.81 5.91 0.29
C ALA A 40 1.43 5.71 0.94
N ILE A 41 1.29 4.72 1.83
CA ILE A 41 0.05 4.48 2.59
C ILE A 41 -0.30 5.70 3.44
N ARG A 42 0.67 6.28 4.18
CA ARG A 42 0.43 7.50 4.97
C ARG A 42 -0.08 8.63 4.08
N LYS A 43 0.57 8.86 2.93
CA LYS A 43 0.15 9.87 1.97
C LYS A 43 -1.27 9.62 1.47
N THR A 44 -1.59 8.40 1.02
CA THR A 44 -2.95 8.03 0.56
C THR A 44 -3.99 8.31 1.63
N LEU A 45 -3.77 7.88 2.87
CA LEU A 45 -4.72 8.07 3.96
C LEU A 45 -4.88 9.54 4.33
N THR A 46 -3.78 10.29 4.46
CA THR A 46 -3.82 11.72 4.75
C THR A 46 -4.57 12.49 3.66
N GLU A 47 -4.27 12.23 2.39
CA GLU A 47 -4.95 12.87 1.26
C GLU A 47 -6.45 12.54 1.25
N ALA A 48 -6.82 11.27 1.46
CA ALA A 48 -8.20 10.85 1.52
C ALA A 48 -8.98 11.55 2.64
N PHE A 49 -8.40 11.63 3.83
CA PHE A 49 -9.05 12.32 4.96
C PHE A 49 -9.13 13.83 4.76
N MET A 50 -8.10 14.47 4.21
CA MET A 50 -8.13 15.90 3.91
C MET A 50 -9.21 16.23 2.88
N ARG A 51 -9.27 15.51 1.76
CA ARG A 51 -10.29 15.73 0.73
C ARG A 51 -11.69 15.48 1.27
N LEU A 52 -11.87 14.43 2.09
CA LEU A 52 -13.14 14.20 2.77
C LEU A 52 -13.54 15.36 3.68
N HIS A 53 -12.60 15.86 4.49
CA HIS A 53 -12.81 17.00 5.38
C HIS A 53 -13.20 18.28 4.62
N GLU A 54 -12.63 18.48 3.43
CA GLU A 54 -12.99 19.57 2.52
C GLU A 54 -14.32 19.34 1.77
N GLY A 55 -15.01 18.23 2.03
CA GLY A 55 -16.28 17.88 1.41
C GLY A 55 -16.16 17.17 0.06
N ASP A 56 -14.94 16.89 -0.40
CA ASP A 56 -14.69 16.15 -1.63
C ASP A 56 -14.88 14.63 -1.41
N LYS A 57 -16.08 14.16 -1.72
CA LYS A 57 -16.47 12.75 -1.63
C LYS A 57 -15.95 11.89 -2.79
N THR A 58 -15.40 12.50 -3.84
CA THR A 58 -14.88 11.75 -4.99
C THR A 58 -13.66 10.92 -4.61
N VAL A 59 -12.93 11.31 -3.56
CA VAL A 59 -11.78 10.56 -3.06
C VAL A 59 -12.14 9.15 -2.56
N ILE A 60 -13.39 8.95 -2.14
CA ILE A 60 -13.88 7.61 -1.79
C ILE A 60 -13.90 6.74 -3.03
N TYR A 61 -14.51 7.26 -4.11
CA TYR A 61 -14.59 6.57 -5.40
C TYR A 61 -13.21 6.31 -6.00
N ASP A 62 -12.29 7.27 -5.90
CA ASP A 62 -10.90 7.12 -6.37
C ASP A 62 -10.18 5.93 -5.68
N ASN A 63 -10.56 5.65 -4.43
CA ASN A 63 -10.02 4.56 -3.62
C ASN A 63 -10.76 3.22 -3.78
N GLU A 64 -11.79 3.15 -4.63
CA GLU A 64 -12.47 1.89 -4.94
C GLU A 64 -11.69 1.07 -5.98
N PHE A 65 -11.91 -0.24 -5.93
CA PHE A 65 -11.32 -1.20 -6.89
C PHE A 65 -11.81 -0.98 -8.33
N ALA A 66 -11.02 -1.45 -9.30
CA ALA A 66 -11.30 -1.28 -10.72
C ALA A 66 -12.66 -1.87 -11.12
N TYR A 67 -13.01 -3.08 -10.64
CA TYR A 67 -14.30 -3.69 -10.96
C TYR A 67 -15.48 -2.82 -10.53
N TYR A 68 -15.37 -2.17 -9.36
CA TYR A 68 -16.42 -1.34 -8.80
C TYR A 68 -16.64 -0.09 -9.66
N LYS A 69 -15.55 0.54 -10.09
CA LYS A 69 -15.56 1.72 -10.97
C LYS A 69 -16.03 1.41 -12.40
N MET A 70 -15.97 0.15 -12.82
CA MET A 70 -16.58 -0.30 -14.07
C MET A 70 -18.10 -0.49 -13.94
N ASP A 71 -18.57 -0.99 -12.80
CA ASP A 71 -20.01 -1.20 -12.55
C ASP A 71 -20.75 0.11 -12.25
N LYS A 72 -20.10 1.05 -11.55
CA LYS A 72 -20.71 2.28 -11.07
C LYS A 72 -19.99 3.49 -11.63
N SER A 73 -20.71 4.37 -12.30
CA SER A 73 -20.15 5.67 -12.65
C SER A 73 -19.95 6.54 -11.41
N LEU A 74 -19.08 7.55 -11.51
CA LEU A 74 -18.90 8.52 -10.44
C LEU A 74 -20.21 9.25 -10.08
N SER A 75 -21.05 9.55 -11.08
CA SER A 75 -22.35 10.18 -10.86
C SER A 75 -23.27 9.29 -10.02
N ASP A 76 -23.42 8.01 -10.41
CA ASP A 76 -24.25 7.04 -9.66
C ASP A 76 -23.74 6.89 -8.22
N PHE A 77 -22.42 6.85 -8.05
CA PHE A 77 -21.78 6.78 -6.75
C PHE A 77 -22.14 7.98 -5.86
N LEU A 78 -22.05 9.21 -6.38
CA LEU A 78 -22.34 10.42 -5.62
C LEU A 78 -23.83 10.53 -5.25
N GLU A 79 -24.73 9.88 -6.00
CA GLU A 79 -26.15 9.83 -5.71
C GLU A 79 -26.53 8.81 -4.63
N MET A 80 -25.64 7.85 -4.29
CA MET A 80 -25.89 6.86 -3.26
C MET A 80 -26.21 7.51 -1.91
N ASN A 81 -27.31 7.09 -1.28
CA ASN A 81 -27.73 7.65 0.02
C ASN A 81 -26.63 7.59 1.09
N ALA A 82 -25.82 6.52 1.11
CA ALA A 82 -24.70 6.38 2.03
C ALA A 82 -23.63 7.46 1.81
N VAL A 83 -23.31 7.80 0.56
CA VAL A 83 -22.32 8.82 0.19
C VAL A 83 -22.88 10.22 0.44
N ARG A 84 -24.13 10.47 0.04
CA ARG A 84 -24.81 11.76 0.27
C ARG A 84 -24.88 12.12 1.75
N LYS A 85 -25.20 11.15 2.62
CA LYS A 85 -25.32 11.34 4.07
C LYS A 85 -23.99 11.31 4.82
N MET A 86 -22.89 10.94 4.17
CA MET A 86 -21.57 11.01 4.79
C MET A 86 -21.22 12.48 5.04
N SER A 87 -21.07 12.87 6.32
CA SER A 87 -20.50 14.15 6.73
C SER A 87 -19.12 13.87 7.31
N ALA A 88 -18.12 14.57 6.79
CA ALA A 88 -16.75 14.51 7.29
C ALA A 88 -16.49 15.58 8.38
N ASP A 89 -17.48 16.44 8.64
CA ASP A 89 -17.36 17.57 9.57
C ASP A 89 -17.06 17.12 11.01
N SER A 90 -17.37 15.87 11.34
CA SER A 90 -17.15 15.27 12.67
C SER A 90 -15.77 14.64 12.89
N VAL A 91 -14.89 14.64 11.89
CA VAL A 91 -13.55 14.04 11.99
C VAL A 91 -12.47 15.12 11.82
N PRO A 92 -12.12 15.84 12.91
CA PRO A 92 -11.09 16.89 12.89
C PRO A 92 -9.67 16.38 12.61
N GLY A 93 -9.40 15.07 12.68
CA GLY A 93 -8.07 14.56 12.38
C GLY A 93 -7.93 13.04 12.41
N LEU A 94 -6.87 12.60 11.72
CA LEU A 94 -6.41 11.21 11.67
C LEU A 94 -4.96 11.14 12.16
N GLU A 95 -4.69 10.26 13.10
CA GLU A 95 -3.33 9.89 13.51
C GLU A 95 -3.04 8.45 13.11
N ILE A 96 -1.89 8.20 12.48
CA ILE A 96 -1.48 6.85 12.04
C ILE A 96 -0.42 6.34 13.01
N ASP A 97 -0.80 5.39 13.86
CA ASP A 97 0.06 4.84 14.92
C ASP A 97 1.10 3.88 14.34
N SER A 98 0.66 2.95 13.50
CA SER A 98 1.53 1.96 12.87
C SER A 98 0.92 1.38 11.58
N ILE A 99 1.77 0.84 10.73
CA ILE A 99 1.38 0.19 9.47
C ILE A 99 2.07 -1.18 9.41
N SER A 100 1.26 -2.23 9.29
CA SER A 100 1.70 -3.60 9.08
C SER A 100 1.51 -3.98 7.62
N LEU A 101 2.58 -4.43 6.95
CA LEU A 101 2.55 -4.84 5.54
C LEU A 101 2.47 -6.37 5.40
N PHE A 102 1.70 -6.82 4.41
CA PHE A 102 1.45 -8.23 4.10
C PHE A 102 1.46 -8.43 2.57
N GLY A 103 2.58 -8.13 1.93
CA GLY A 103 2.72 -8.15 0.46
C GLY A 103 1.85 -7.07 -0.20
N ASP A 104 0.80 -7.48 -0.90
CA ASP A 104 -0.15 -6.59 -1.59
C ASP A 104 -1.29 -6.09 -0.71
N SER A 105 -1.22 -6.33 0.60
CA SER A 105 -2.18 -5.79 1.56
C SER A 105 -1.46 -5.18 2.75
N ALA A 106 -2.14 -4.25 3.43
CA ALA A 106 -1.63 -3.61 4.63
C ALA A 106 -2.75 -3.34 5.63
N VAL A 107 -2.39 -3.24 6.90
CA VAL A 107 -3.26 -2.76 7.96
C VAL A 107 -2.63 -1.53 8.58
N ALA A 108 -3.32 -0.39 8.46
CA ALA A 108 -2.98 0.83 9.17
C ALA A 108 -3.78 0.89 10.48
N HIS A 109 -3.07 0.95 11.60
CA HIS A 109 -3.64 1.22 12.92
C HIS A 109 -3.70 2.73 13.10
N ILE A 110 -4.89 3.25 13.31
CA ILE A 110 -5.16 4.69 13.36
C ILE A 110 -5.93 5.07 14.62
N ARG A 111 -5.82 6.34 14.99
CA ARG A 111 -6.72 7.01 15.93
C ARG A 111 -7.46 8.12 15.21
N VAL A 112 -8.78 8.02 15.21
CA VAL A 112 -9.67 9.05 14.66
C VAL A 112 -10.00 10.01 15.78
N LYS A 113 -9.73 11.29 15.59
CA LYS A 113 -10.14 12.35 16.50
C LYS A 113 -11.55 12.75 16.10
N ILE A 114 -12.48 12.70 17.04
CA ILE A 114 -13.90 13.03 16.85
C ILE A 114 -14.24 14.17 17.80
N GLU A 115 -14.78 15.26 17.27
CA GLU A 115 -15.28 16.36 18.09
C GLU A 115 -16.70 16.03 18.59
N SER A 116 -16.88 16.06 19.92
CA SER A 116 -18.19 15.87 20.55
C SER A 116 -18.97 17.19 20.57
N VAL A 117 -20.27 17.11 20.80
CA VAL A 117 -21.17 18.30 20.85
C VAL A 117 -20.75 19.31 21.93
N ASP A 118 -20.04 18.87 22.97
CA ASP A 118 -19.50 19.71 24.04
C ASP A 118 -18.13 20.33 23.71
N GLY A 119 -17.63 20.15 22.47
CA GLY A 119 -16.30 20.61 22.03
C GLY A 119 -15.14 19.75 22.51
N SER A 120 -15.40 18.64 23.22
CA SER A 120 -14.34 17.72 23.63
C SER A 120 -13.89 16.85 22.46
N LEU A 121 -12.57 16.64 22.34
CA LEU A 121 -11.99 15.71 21.38
C LEU A 121 -11.92 14.31 22.00
N LYS A 122 -12.54 13.33 21.34
CA LYS A 122 -12.44 11.91 21.67
C LYS A 122 -11.61 11.20 20.62
N GLU A 123 -10.67 10.39 21.06
CA GLU A 123 -9.90 9.51 20.18
C GLU A 123 -10.55 8.14 20.15
N LYS A 124 -10.77 7.61 18.94
CA LYS A 124 -11.26 6.24 18.74
C LYS A 124 -10.24 5.45 17.92
N PRO A 125 -9.70 4.33 18.44
CA PRO A 125 -8.84 3.48 17.64
C PRO A 125 -9.64 2.80 16.54
N ALA A 126 -9.03 2.68 15.36
CA ALA A 126 -9.59 1.95 14.23
C ALA A 126 -8.46 1.29 13.42
N ASN A 127 -8.83 0.27 12.66
CA ASN A 127 -7.93 -0.42 11.74
C ASN A 127 -8.45 -0.22 10.32
N LEU A 128 -7.60 0.26 9.42
CA LEU A 128 -7.91 0.37 8.00
C LEU A 128 -7.15 -0.69 7.22
N LYS A 129 -7.86 -1.46 6.41
CA LYS A 129 -7.26 -2.38 5.44
C LYS A 129 -7.00 -1.63 4.15
N LEU A 130 -5.80 -1.78 3.61
CA LEU A 130 -5.40 -1.23 2.32
C LEU A 130 -4.88 -2.35 1.43
N TYR A 131 -4.97 -2.13 0.13
CA TYR A 131 -4.52 -3.06 -0.88
C TYR A 131 -3.70 -2.33 -1.93
N ARG A 132 -2.71 -3.01 -2.50
CA ARG A 132 -1.99 -2.53 -3.66
C ARG A 132 -2.81 -2.84 -4.90
N ASP A 133 -3.17 -1.80 -5.64
CA ASP A 133 -3.89 -1.89 -6.90
C ASP A 133 -3.22 -0.99 -7.94
N LEU A 134 -2.85 -1.56 -9.09
CA LEU A 134 -2.16 -0.88 -10.20
C LEU A 134 -0.98 0.02 -9.76
N GLY A 135 -0.17 -0.46 -8.81
CA GLY A 135 1.01 0.25 -8.30
C GLY A 135 0.71 1.37 -7.29
N LYS A 136 -0.55 1.52 -6.86
CA LYS A 136 -0.97 2.47 -5.82
C LYS A 136 -1.55 1.73 -4.63
N TRP A 137 -1.42 2.32 -3.44
CA TRP A 137 -2.14 1.85 -2.27
C TRP A 137 -3.50 2.52 -2.24
N ILE A 138 -4.56 1.71 -2.10
CA ILE A 138 -5.94 2.19 -1.99
C ILE A 138 -6.61 1.61 -0.75
N ARG A 139 -7.55 2.37 -0.20
CA ARG A 139 -8.43 1.93 0.89
C ARG A 139 -9.86 1.84 0.35
N PRO A 140 -10.33 0.68 -0.11
CA PRO A 140 -11.71 0.55 -0.59
C PRO A 140 -12.71 0.81 0.55
N PHE A 141 -13.81 1.50 0.25
CA PHE A 141 -14.86 1.81 1.22
C PHE A 141 -16.10 0.93 0.98
N PHE A 142 -16.43 0.63 -0.28
CA PHE A 142 -17.60 -0.15 -0.67
C PHE A 142 -17.26 -1.44 -1.41
N SER A 143 -16.17 -1.45 -2.17
CA SER A 143 -15.71 -2.65 -2.87
C SER A 143 -15.02 -3.63 -1.91
N ASN A 144 -14.93 -4.89 -2.32
CA ASN A 144 -14.25 -5.94 -1.55
C ASN A 144 -13.16 -6.63 -2.38
N TRP A 145 -12.16 -7.14 -1.67
CA TRP A 145 -10.98 -7.74 -2.27
C TRP A 145 -11.28 -9.02 -3.05
N THR A 146 -12.21 -9.85 -2.57
CA THR A 146 -12.55 -11.11 -3.22
C THR A 146 -13.07 -10.88 -4.65
N GLN A 147 -14.00 -9.92 -4.81
CA GLN A 147 -14.53 -9.57 -6.12
C GLN A 147 -13.47 -8.93 -7.04
N GLU A 148 -12.55 -8.13 -6.50
CA GLU A 148 -11.44 -7.62 -7.30
C GLU A 148 -10.53 -8.76 -7.79
N GLN A 149 -10.25 -9.76 -6.95
CA GLN A 149 -9.45 -10.92 -7.37
C GLN A 149 -10.14 -11.74 -8.47
N GLU A 150 -11.46 -11.93 -8.39
CA GLU A 150 -12.26 -12.57 -9.44
C GLU A 150 -12.22 -11.77 -10.75
N TYR A 151 -12.41 -10.45 -10.66
CA TYR A 151 -12.30 -9.54 -11.80
C TYR A 151 -10.93 -9.61 -12.47
N LEU A 152 -9.85 -9.53 -11.69
CA LEU A 152 -8.47 -9.61 -12.21
C LEU A 152 -8.15 -10.98 -12.82
N GLN A 153 -8.74 -12.06 -12.32
CA GLN A 153 -8.61 -13.40 -12.92
C GLN A 153 -9.34 -13.47 -14.27
N ALA A 154 -10.59 -13.01 -14.31
CA ALA A 154 -11.39 -12.97 -15.54
C ALA A 154 -10.72 -12.09 -16.61
N LYS A 155 -10.22 -10.91 -16.21
CA LYS A 155 -9.49 -10.00 -17.10
C LYS A 155 -8.23 -10.67 -17.68
N ARG A 156 -7.41 -11.31 -16.84
CA ARG A 156 -6.21 -12.03 -17.32
C ARG A 156 -6.54 -13.16 -18.30
N ALA A 157 -7.61 -13.92 -18.03
CA ALA A 157 -8.06 -14.97 -18.93
C ALA A 157 -8.50 -14.39 -20.29
N TYR A 158 -9.26 -13.30 -20.28
CA TYR A 158 -9.67 -12.59 -21.48
C TYR A 158 -8.48 -12.03 -22.28
N ASP A 159 -7.55 -11.34 -21.61
CA ASP A 159 -6.34 -10.79 -22.24
C ASP A 159 -5.49 -11.90 -22.87
N SER A 160 -5.38 -13.06 -22.22
CA SER A 160 -4.66 -14.22 -22.77
C SER A 160 -5.34 -14.85 -23.98
N ALA A 161 -6.68 -14.85 -24.02
CA ALA A 161 -7.47 -15.41 -25.12
C ALA A 161 -7.50 -14.49 -26.35
N THR A 162 -7.37 -13.18 -26.14
CA THR A 162 -7.37 -12.17 -27.21
C THR A 162 -5.97 -11.85 -27.74
N GLY A 163 -4.93 -12.51 -27.24
CA GLY A 163 -3.55 -12.30 -27.67
C GLY A 163 -2.97 -10.96 -27.19
N GLY A 164 -3.40 -10.51 -26.00
CA GLY A 164 -2.96 -9.25 -25.39
C GLY A 164 -1.45 -9.09 -25.47
N GLN A 165 -1.03 -8.10 -26.27
CA GLN A 165 0.35 -7.61 -26.39
C GLN A 165 0.70 -6.72 -25.21
#